data_AF-A0A950RY55-F1
#
_entry.id   AF-A0A950RY55-F1
#
_cell.length_a   1.000
_cell.length_b   1.000
_cell.length_c   1.000
_cell.angle_alpha   90.00
_cell.angle_beta   90.00
_cell.angle_gamma   90.00
#
_symmetry.space_group_name_H-M   'P 1'
#
loop_
_entity.id
_entity.type
_entity.pdbx_description
1 polymer ?
#
loop_
_entity_poly.entity_id
_entity_poly.type
_entity_poly.pdbx_seq_one_letter_code
_entity_poly.pdbx_strand_id
1 'polypeptide(L)' 'VRVTLQRLRGKLEDDPSDPTLLQTIPGVGVRLKSEPPPV' A
#
# COMPACT_ATOMS: atom_id res chain seq x y z
N VAL A 1 6.29 10.03 7.61
CA VAL A 1 5.50 8.81 7.27
C VAL A 1 5.05 8.80 5.80
N ARG A 2 4.37 9.83 5.28
CA ARG A 2 3.85 9.84 3.88
C ARG A 2 4.89 9.51 2.79
N VAL A 3 6.07 10.12 2.83
CA VAL A 3 7.14 9.86 1.85
C VAL A 3 7.64 8.42 1.91
N THR A 4 7.74 7.85 3.11
CA THR A 4 8.16 6.45 3.30
C THR A 4 7.14 5.50 2.69
N LEU A 5 5.83 5.75 2.89
CA LEU A 5 4.76 4.95 2.29
C LEU A 5 4.77 5.05 0.76
N GLN A 6 4.99 6.24 0.21
CA GLN A 6 5.10 6.44 -1.25
C GLN A 6 6.23 5.60 -1.85
N ARG A 7 7.40 5.61 -1.21
CA ARG A 7 8.56 4.83 -1.65
C ARG A 7 8.34 3.33 -1.50
N LEU A 8 7.63 2.92 -0.45
CA LEU A 8 7.32 1.51 -0.21
C LEU A 8 6.34 0.98 -1.27
N ARG A 9 5.31 1.77 -1.62
CA ARG A 9 4.37 1.43 -2.70
C ARG A 9 5.07 1.29 -4.05
N GLY A 10 6.00 2.19 -4.37
CA GLY A 10 6.83 2.08 -5.58
C GLY A 10 7.73 0.84 -5.66
N LYS A 11 7.89 0.09 -4.56
CA LYS A 11 8.68 -1.15 -4.52
C LYS A 11 7.82 -2.41 -4.45
N LEU A 12 6.59 -2.29 -3.98
CA LEU A 12 5.73 -3.44 -3.66
C LEU A 12 4.56 -3.58 -4.64
N GLU A 13 4.04 -2.46 -5.14
CA GLU A 13 2.84 -2.42 -5.98
C GLU A 13 3.23 -2.31 -7.46
N ASP A 14 2.40 -2.86 -8.34
CA ASP A 14 2.52 -2.63 -9.78
C ASP A 14 2.13 -1.19 -10.17
N ASP A 15 1.03 -0.68 -9.60
CA ASP A 15 0.66 0.74 -9.65
C ASP A 15 0.68 1.38 -8.25
N PRO A 16 1.64 2.26 -7.95
CA PRO A 16 1.73 2.94 -6.66
C PRO A 16 0.56 3.89 -6.35
N SER A 17 -0.20 4.28 -7.38
CA SER A 17 -1.36 5.18 -7.28
C SER A 17 -2.62 4.44 -6.86
N ASP A 18 -2.70 3.13 -7.11
CA ASP A 18 -3.78 2.25 -6.68
C ASP A 18 -3.24 1.08 -5.81
N PRO A 19 -2.87 1.36 -4.54
CA PRO A 19 -2.19 0.39 -3.70
C PRO A 19 -3.12 -0.74 -3.23
N THR A 20 -2.82 -1.96 -3.66
CA THR A 20 -3.57 -3.18 -3.30
C THR A 20 -2.99 -3.89 -2.08
N LEU A 21 -1.66 -3.84 -1.89
CA LEU A 21 -0.94 -4.49 -0.80
C LEU A 21 -0.82 -3.58 0.44
N LEU A 22 -0.57 -2.28 0.26
CA LEU A 22 -0.30 -1.33 1.34
C LEU A 22 -1.45 -0.33 1.57
N GLN A 23 -2.50 -0.80 2.24
CA GLN A 23 -3.74 -0.04 2.44
C GLN A 23 -3.66 0.93 3.61
N THR A 24 -4.18 2.14 3.41
CA THR A 24 -4.32 3.14 4.47
C THR A 24 -5.65 2.94 5.19
N ILE A 25 -5.60 2.83 6.51
CA ILE A 25 -6.77 2.80 7.39
C ILE A 25 -6.90 4.19 8.03
N PRO A 26 -7.90 5.00 7.65
CA PRO A 26 -8.06 6.36 8.16
C PRO A 26 -8.13 6.41 9.69
N GLY A 27 -7.40 7.33 10.30
CA GLY A 27 -7.35 7.49 11.77
C GLY A 27 -6.56 6.42 12.53
N VAL A 28 -6.05 5.38 11.84
CA VAL A 28 -5.33 4.26 12.48
C VAL A 28 -3.90 4.16 11.96
N GLY A 29 -3.70 4.07 10.63
CA GLY A 29 -2.38 3.85 10.06
C GLY A 29 -2.41 3.10 8.74
N VAL A 30 -1.51 2.13 8.59
CA VAL A 30 -1.36 1.32 7.37
C VAL A 30 -1.35 -0.16 7.67
N ARG A 31 -1.91 -0.96 6.77
CA ARG A 31 -1.93 -2.42 6.83
C ARG A 31 -1.31 -2.99 5.56
N LEU A 32 -0.40 -3.95 5.75
CA LEU A 32 0.18 -4.75 4.67
C LEU A 32 -0.69 -6.01 4.48
N LYS A 33 -1.08 -6.30 3.24
CA LYS A 33 -1.72 -7.56 2.83
C LYS A 33 -0.69 -8.42 2.11
N SER A 34 -0.71 -9.73 2.40
CA SER A 34 0.25 -10.69 1.84
C SER A 34 -0.18 -11.29 0.50
N GLU A 35 -1.44 -11.12 0.11
CA GLU A 35 -1.99 -11.66 -1.13
C GLU A 35 -2.75 -10.54 -1.86
N PRO A 36 -2.43 -10.24 -3.13
CA PRO A 36 -3.21 -9.30 -3.91
C PRO A 36 -4.62 -9.88 -4.13
N PRO A 37 -5.67 -9.03 -4.14
CA PRO A 37 -7.03 -9.51 -4.38
C PRO A 37 -7.09 -10.27 -5.71
N PRO A 38 -7.81 -11.42 -5.78
CA PRO A 38 -8.03 -12.10 -7.05
C PRO A 38 -8.79 -11.17 -8.01
N VAL A 39 -8.30 -11.08 -9.24
CA VAL A 39 -8.81 -10.24 -10.33
C VAL A 39 -10.16 -10.76 -10.85
#